data_AF-A0A818JV42-F1
#
_entry.id   AF-A0A818JV42-F1
#
_cell.length_a   1.000
_cell.length_b   1.000
_cell.length_c   1.000
_cell.angle_alpha   90.00
_cell.angle_beta   90.00
_cell.angle_gamma   90.00
#
_symmetry.space_group_name_H-M   'P 1'
#
loop_
_entity.id
_entity.type
_entity.pdbx_description
1 polymer ?
#
loop_
_entity_poly.entity_id
_entity_poly.type
_entity_poly.pdbx_seq_one_letter_code
_entity_poly.pdbx_strand_id
1 'polypeptide(L)'
;MDLSRIEIGIEGTLLNQIILSPIQLTGLIINTDKDLSSIFPNVNVYSVNKQFEHGPSSQRIRPCSMSIAWWSDLPLSSSIVTVDGYSLGLIKKNRHKQEYASPLAKSSLFKHYLKIIDYLSSTETTYAYAKSLSSNSLRDQFISNNPQWITTDPNIFYSFTISSSLTTSS
;
A
#
# COMPACT_ATOMS: atom_id res chain seq x y z
N MET A 1 -30.56 -5.97 -4.65
CA MET A 1 -29.46 -6.63 -3.92
C MET A 1 -28.70 -5.54 -3.20
N ASP A 2 -28.62 -5.67 -1.87
CA ASP A 2 -28.01 -4.67 -1.00
C ASP A 2 -26.49 -4.84 -1.01
N LEU A 3 -25.76 -3.83 -1.50
CA LEU A 3 -24.30 -3.80 -1.62
C LEU A 3 -23.60 -3.47 -0.28
N SER A 4 -24.35 -3.38 0.82
CA SER A 4 -23.92 -2.84 2.11
C SER A 4 -22.88 -3.65 2.91
N ARG A 5 -22.31 -4.76 2.42
CA ARG A 5 -21.67 -5.74 3.33
C ARG A 5 -20.37 -6.42 2.90
N ILE A 6 -19.63 -5.88 1.94
CA ILE A 6 -18.31 -6.44 1.61
C ILE A 6 -17.23 -5.47 2.07
N GLU A 7 -16.79 -5.65 3.31
CA GLU A 7 -15.74 -4.83 3.92
C GLU A 7 -14.41 -5.57 3.88
N ILE A 8 -13.66 -5.33 2.82
CA ILE A 8 -12.25 -5.75 2.76
C ILE A 8 -11.48 -4.80 3.69
N GLY A 9 -10.80 -5.35 4.69
CA GLY A 9 -9.99 -4.58 5.62
C GLY A 9 -8.78 -3.90 4.94
N ILE A 10 -8.24 -2.87 5.59
CA ILE A 10 -7.14 -2.05 5.06
C ILE A 10 -5.76 -2.72 5.17
N GLU A 11 -5.67 -3.82 5.93
CA GLU A 11 -4.42 -4.55 6.20
C GLU A 11 -3.81 -5.24 4.97
N GLY A 12 -4.64 -5.51 3.97
CA GLY A 12 -4.26 -6.29 2.78
C GLY A 12 -4.05 -7.79 3.05
N THR A 13 -3.81 -8.50 1.96
CA THR A 13 -3.85 -9.98 1.89
C THR A 13 -2.87 -10.70 2.83
N LEU A 14 -1.65 -10.18 3.00
CA LEU A 14 -0.63 -10.86 3.82
C LEU A 14 -0.96 -10.76 5.31
N LEU A 15 -1.34 -9.57 5.78
CA LEU A 15 -1.66 -9.36 7.20
C LEU A 15 -2.97 -10.04 7.61
N ASN A 16 -3.91 -10.26 6.68
CA ASN A 16 -5.12 -11.05 6.92
C ASN A 16 -4.84 -12.49 7.39
N GLN A 17 -3.61 -13.02 7.20
CA GLN A 17 -3.22 -14.33 7.74
C GLN A 17 -2.81 -14.28 9.22
N ILE A 18 -2.51 -13.10 9.74
CA ILE A 18 -1.95 -12.88 11.08
C ILE A 18 -3.00 -12.30 12.02
N ILE A 19 -3.83 -11.39 11.52
CA ILE A 19 -4.81 -10.68 12.35
C ILE A 19 -6.10 -11.50 12.53
N LEU A 20 -6.72 -11.40 13.70
CA LEU A 20 -7.93 -12.15 14.05
C LEU A 20 -9.20 -11.56 13.42
N SER A 21 -9.18 -10.27 13.11
CA SER A 21 -10.33 -9.53 12.58
C SER A 21 -9.85 -8.46 11.60
N PRO A 22 -10.57 -8.21 10.49
CA PRO A 22 -10.23 -7.16 9.53
C PRO A 22 -10.11 -5.77 10.19
N ILE A 23 -9.13 -4.98 9.75
CA ILE A 23 -8.96 -3.61 10.24
C ILE A 23 -9.76 -2.68 9.35
N GLN A 24 -10.64 -1.89 9.95
CA GLN A 24 -11.56 -1.01 9.23
C GLN A 24 -11.23 0.46 9.47
N LEU A 25 -11.46 1.26 8.42
CA LEU A 25 -11.45 2.71 8.53
C LEU A 25 -12.77 3.17 9.16
N THR A 26 -12.73 3.78 10.34
CA THR A 26 -13.93 4.23 11.05
C THR A 26 -14.38 5.64 10.66
N GLY A 27 -13.46 6.45 10.15
CA GLY A 27 -13.73 7.82 9.75
C GLY A 27 -12.81 8.28 8.63
N LEU A 28 -13.34 9.13 7.76
CA LEU A 28 -12.66 9.69 6.60
C LEU A 28 -12.86 11.20 6.60
N ILE A 29 -11.79 11.95 6.83
CA ILE A 29 -11.82 13.42 6.84
C ILE A 29 -11.32 13.91 5.49
N ILE A 30 -12.15 14.66 4.76
CA ILE A 30 -11.81 15.14 3.42
C ILE A 30 -12.04 16.64 3.37
N ASN A 31 -11.06 17.36 2.82
CA ASN A 31 -11.23 18.78 2.49
C ASN A 31 -11.92 18.93 1.13
N THR A 32 -13.25 18.84 1.13
CA THR A 32 -14.08 19.01 -0.06
C THR A 32 -15.44 19.57 0.34
N ASP A 33 -16.09 20.25 -0.59
CA ASP A 33 -17.48 20.68 -0.52
C ASP A 33 -18.48 19.57 -0.91
N LYS A 34 -17.99 18.43 -1.40
CA LYS A 34 -18.83 17.30 -1.82
C LYS A 34 -19.16 16.36 -0.66
N ASP A 35 -20.40 15.88 -0.65
CA ASP A 35 -20.78 14.75 0.19
C ASP A 35 -20.35 13.43 -0.48
N LEU A 36 -19.49 12.68 0.20
CA LEU A 36 -18.96 11.39 -0.26
C LEU A 36 -19.45 10.21 0.59
N SER A 37 -20.39 10.44 1.51
CA SER A 37 -20.95 9.39 2.39
C SER A 37 -21.58 8.24 1.62
N SER A 38 -22.21 8.52 0.47
CA SER A 38 -22.80 7.50 -0.40
C SER A 38 -21.77 6.55 -1.04
N ILE A 39 -20.51 6.98 -1.18
CA ILE A 39 -19.42 6.16 -1.73
C ILE A 39 -18.80 5.29 -0.63
N PHE A 40 -18.81 5.77 0.61
CA PHE A 40 -18.25 5.09 1.78
C PHE A 40 -19.34 4.84 2.83
N PRO A 41 -20.32 3.97 2.55
CA PRO A 41 -21.53 3.83 3.38
C PRO A 41 -21.27 3.38 4.81
N ASN A 42 -20.12 2.75 5.05
CA ASN A 42 -19.74 2.20 6.36
C ASN A 42 -18.62 3.00 7.05
N VAL A 43 -18.27 4.17 6.52
CA VAL A 43 -17.23 5.05 7.08
C VAL A 43 -17.87 6.39 7.41
N ASN A 44 -17.60 6.92 8.61
CA ASN A 44 -18.06 8.26 8.95
C ASN A 44 -17.28 9.30 8.13
N VAL A 45 -17.92 9.90 7.12
CA VAL A 45 -17.29 10.92 6.26
C VAL A 45 -17.48 12.31 6.87
N TYR A 46 -16.37 12.98 7.18
CA TYR A 46 -16.34 14.35 7.68
C TYR A 46 -15.77 15.29 6.61
N SER A 47 -16.63 16.09 6.00
CA SER A 47 -16.21 17.11 5.02
C SER A 47 -15.85 18.40 5.74
N VAL A 48 -14.59 18.81 5.63
CA VAL A 48 -14.13 20.11 6.13
C VAL A 48 -14.14 21.08 4.97
N ASN A 49 -15.13 21.96 4.88
CA ASN A 49 -15.18 22.99 3.85
C ASN A 49 -14.30 24.19 4.25
N LYS A 50 -12.98 23.98 4.32
CA LYS A 50 -12.00 25.06 4.52
C LYS A 50 -11.13 25.15 3.29
N GLN A 51 -11.28 26.24 2.55
CA GLN A 51 -10.40 26.54 1.43
C GLN A 51 -8.95 26.51 1.93
N PHE A 52 -8.13 25.65 1.33
CA PHE A 52 -6.72 25.58 1.69
C PHE A 52 -6.07 26.90 1.25
N GLU A 53 -5.57 27.68 2.20
CA GLU A 53 -4.87 28.93 1.88
C GLU A 53 -3.58 28.59 1.14
N HIS A 54 -3.56 28.86 -0.16
CA HIS A 54 -2.34 28.78 -0.95
C HIS A 54 -1.47 30.01 -0.63
N GLY A 55 -0.16 29.81 -0.56
CA GLY A 55 0.78 30.93 -0.49
C GLY A 55 0.63 31.90 -1.67
N PRO A 56 1.16 33.12 -1.58
CA PRO A 56 0.89 34.24 -2.51
C PRO A 56 1.34 34.03 -3.96
N SER A 57 1.96 32.89 -4.30
CA SER A 57 2.40 32.58 -5.66
C SER A 57 1.39 31.67 -6.37
N SER A 58 0.61 32.27 -7.27
CA SER A 58 -0.21 31.58 -8.28
C SER A 58 0.68 30.89 -9.33
N GLN A 59 1.51 29.94 -8.93
CA GLN A 59 2.15 29.06 -9.90
C GLN A 59 1.15 28.00 -10.31
N ARG A 60 1.02 27.74 -11.62
CA ARG A 60 0.36 26.55 -12.14
C ARG A 60 0.88 25.37 -11.32
N ILE A 61 0.03 24.80 -10.48
CA ILE A 61 0.42 23.79 -9.49
C ILE A 61 0.70 22.50 -10.28
N ARG A 62 1.92 22.35 -10.78
CA ARG A 62 2.40 21.05 -11.20
C ARG A 62 2.46 20.20 -9.91
N PRO A 63 1.79 19.04 -9.86
CA PRO A 63 1.93 18.14 -8.73
C PRO A 63 3.42 17.86 -8.48
N CYS A 64 3.83 17.93 -7.21
CA CYS A 64 5.19 17.58 -6.84
C CYS A 64 5.45 16.14 -7.32
N SER A 65 6.61 15.89 -7.93
CA SER A 65 7.00 14.53 -8.33
C SER A 65 7.49 13.69 -7.15
N MET A 66 7.37 14.18 -5.92
CA MET A 66 7.76 13.50 -4.71
C MET A 66 6.53 13.13 -3.89
N SER A 67 6.59 11.96 -3.28
CA SER A 67 5.67 11.50 -2.25
C SER A 67 6.44 11.33 -0.95
N ILE A 68 5.80 11.67 0.17
CA ILE A 68 6.42 11.65 1.50
C ILE A 68 5.62 10.70 2.37
N ALA A 69 6.33 9.78 3.03
CA ALA A 69 5.76 8.86 4.01
C ALA A 69 6.50 8.99 5.35
N TRP A 70 5.74 8.84 6.43
CA TRP A 70 6.23 8.87 7.80
C TRP A 70 5.30 8.04 8.69
N TRP A 71 5.84 7.43 9.75
CA TRP A 71 5.08 6.72 10.79
C TRP A 71 5.70 7.03 12.16
N SER A 72 4.94 6.80 13.23
CA SER A 72 5.23 7.25 14.61
C SER A 72 6.64 6.96 15.11
N ASP A 73 7.17 5.80 14.71
CA ASP A 73 8.45 5.30 15.22
C ASP A 73 9.66 5.91 14.48
N LEU A 74 9.43 6.70 13.42
CA LEU A 74 10.48 7.48 12.77
C LEU A 74 10.61 8.86 13.41
N PRO A 75 11.84 9.36 13.64
CA PRO A 75 12.04 10.77 13.97
C PRO A 75 11.40 11.68 12.91
N LEU A 76 10.81 12.80 13.34
CA LEU A 76 10.19 13.78 12.43
C LEU A 76 11.17 14.31 11.36
N SER A 77 12.46 14.35 11.69
CA SER A 77 13.55 14.74 10.79
C SER A 77 13.91 13.68 9.74
N SER A 78 13.27 12.50 9.77
CA SER A 78 13.64 11.32 9.00
C SER A 78 12.48 10.82 8.14
N SER A 79 11.67 11.74 7.60
CA SER A 79 10.61 11.38 6.65
C SER A 79 11.19 10.71 5.41
N ILE A 80 10.47 9.71 4.89
CA ILE A 80 10.87 8.97 3.70
C ILE A 80 10.29 9.69 2.50
N VAL A 81 11.18 10.16 1.63
CA VAL A 81 10.79 10.81 0.38
C VAL A 81 10.98 9.82 -0.76
N THR A 82 9.89 9.43 -1.41
CA THR A 82 9.91 8.70 -2.68
C THR A 82 9.74 9.70 -3.83
N VAL A 83 10.46 9.51 -4.93
CA VAL A 83 10.36 10.40 -6.10
C VAL A 83 9.88 9.58 -7.29
N ASP A 84 8.69 9.92 -7.79
CA ASP A 84 8.11 9.34 -8.99
C ASP A 84 8.77 9.95 -10.23
N GLY A 85 9.23 9.06 -11.12
CA GLY A 85 9.45 9.34 -12.54
C GLY A 85 10.27 10.58 -12.91
N TYR A 86 11.59 10.42 -13.07
CA TYR A 86 12.30 11.15 -14.12
C TYR A 86 13.14 10.20 -14.96
N SER A 87 12.91 10.23 -16.28
CA SER A 87 13.68 9.53 -17.31
C SER A 87 15.08 10.13 -17.57
N LEU A 88 15.46 11.19 -16.86
CA LEU A 88 16.82 11.73 -16.79
C LEU A 88 17.61 11.21 -15.58
N GLY A 89 17.04 10.28 -14.82
CA GLY A 89 17.76 9.50 -13.83
C GLY A 89 18.67 8.46 -14.51
N LEU A 90 19.72 8.91 -15.19
CA LEU A 90 20.93 8.15 -15.51
C LEU A 90 21.71 7.75 -14.24
N ILE A 91 21.01 7.52 -13.13
CA ILE A 91 21.50 6.85 -11.92
C ILE A 91 20.69 5.56 -11.76
N LYS A 92 21.05 4.67 -12.70
CA LYS A 92 21.17 3.22 -12.56
C LYS A 92 19.86 2.44 -12.36
N LYS A 93 19.74 1.43 -13.22
CA LYS A 93 18.92 0.20 -13.15
C LYS A 93 19.00 -0.58 -11.81
N ASN A 94 19.52 0.03 -10.74
CA ASN A 94 19.67 -0.51 -9.40
C ASN A 94 18.44 -0.25 -8.50
N ARG A 95 17.47 0.58 -8.89
CA ARG A 95 16.21 0.76 -8.11
C ARG A 95 15.33 -0.49 -8.07
N HIS A 96 15.64 -1.51 -8.87
CA HIS A 96 15.03 -2.83 -8.79
C HIS A 96 15.75 -3.80 -7.85
N LYS A 97 16.89 -3.38 -7.25
CA LYS A 97 17.56 -4.17 -6.22
C LYS A 97 16.85 -3.94 -4.89
N GLN A 98 16.50 -5.03 -4.20
CA GLN A 98 15.77 -5.02 -2.92
C GLN A 98 16.43 -4.11 -1.86
N GLU A 99 17.75 -3.96 -1.93
CA GLU A 99 18.60 -3.19 -1.00
C GLU A 99 18.35 -1.67 -1.03
N TYR A 100 17.81 -1.12 -2.12
CA TYR A 100 17.52 0.32 -2.27
C TYR A 100 16.04 0.62 -2.38
N ALA A 101 15.19 -0.37 -2.07
CA ALA A 101 13.75 -0.22 -2.15
C ALA A 101 13.22 0.65 -1.00
N SER A 102 12.15 1.41 -1.26
CA SER A 102 11.42 2.12 -0.19
C SER A 102 11.02 1.12 0.91
N PRO A 103 11.01 1.51 2.19
CA PRO A 103 10.46 0.68 3.26
C PRO A 103 8.99 0.25 3.02
N LEU A 104 8.24 1.02 2.22
CA LEU A 104 6.88 0.72 1.80
C LEU A 104 6.78 -0.15 0.54
N ALA A 105 7.92 -0.49 -0.09
CA ALA A 105 7.93 -1.34 -1.26
C ALA A 105 7.50 -2.78 -0.91
N LYS A 106 6.92 -3.49 -1.89
CA LYS A 106 6.45 -4.88 -1.74
C LYS A 106 7.50 -5.80 -1.12
N SER A 107 8.77 -5.72 -1.57
CA SER A 107 9.87 -6.53 -1.02
C SER A 107 10.17 -6.22 0.44
N SER A 108 10.16 -4.93 0.81
CA SER A 108 10.43 -4.48 2.18
C SER A 108 9.33 -4.93 3.13
N LEU A 109 8.06 -4.77 2.74
CA LEU A 109 6.92 -5.23 3.52
C LEU A 109 6.87 -6.76 3.61
N PHE A 110 7.17 -7.47 2.53
CA PHE A 110 7.22 -8.93 2.53
C PHE A 110 8.33 -9.48 3.44
N LYS A 111 9.49 -8.83 3.49
CA LYS A 111 10.56 -9.17 4.43
C LYS A 111 10.11 -9.01 5.90
N HIS A 112 9.28 -8.02 6.22
CA HIS A 112 8.73 -7.89 7.57
C HIS A 112 7.68 -8.97 7.86
N TYR A 113 6.80 -9.26 6.91
CA TYR A 113 5.83 -10.35 7.02
C TYR A 113 6.50 -11.71 7.33
N LEU A 114 7.56 -12.06 6.59
CA LEU A 114 8.30 -13.31 6.81
C LEU A 114 9.08 -13.36 8.13
N LYS A 115 9.31 -12.22 8.81
CA LYS A 115 9.88 -12.22 10.17
C LYS A 115 8.82 -12.55 11.24
N ILE A 116 7.55 -12.32 10.92
CA ILE A 116 6.43 -12.55 11.84
C ILE A 116 5.91 -13.99 11.70
N ILE A 117 5.89 -14.51 10.46
CA ILE A 117 5.47 -15.88 10.17
C ILE A 117 6.68 -16.83 10.20
N ASP A 118 6.69 -17.78 11.13
CA ASP A 118 7.81 -18.70 11.37
C ASP A 118 7.80 -19.96 10.49
N TYR A 119 6.66 -20.33 9.92
CA TYR A 119 6.53 -21.55 9.10
C TYR A 119 6.86 -21.35 7.60
N LEU A 120 7.15 -20.13 7.14
CA LEU A 120 7.47 -19.84 5.74
C LEU A 120 8.95 -19.53 5.55
N SER A 121 9.60 -20.29 4.65
CA SER A 121 11.00 -20.05 4.27
C SER A 121 11.14 -18.77 3.44
N SER A 122 12.01 -17.85 3.85
CA SER A 122 12.20 -16.58 3.14
C SER A 122 12.81 -16.72 1.75
N THR A 123 13.57 -17.80 1.53
CA THR A 123 14.29 -18.06 0.27
C THR A 123 13.46 -18.85 -0.73
N GLU A 124 12.47 -19.62 -0.26
CA GLU A 124 11.65 -20.51 -1.10
C GLU A 124 10.23 -19.95 -1.33
N THR A 125 9.74 -19.13 -0.40
CA THR A 125 8.38 -18.57 -0.48
C THR A 125 8.36 -17.35 -1.39
N THR A 126 7.63 -17.45 -2.50
CA THR A 126 7.38 -16.29 -3.37
C THR A 126 6.31 -15.37 -2.77
N TYR A 127 6.37 -14.08 -3.07
CA TYR A 127 5.37 -13.11 -2.64
C TYR A 127 3.95 -13.46 -3.15
N ALA A 128 3.84 -13.90 -4.40
CA ALA A 128 2.57 -14.39 -4.98
C ALA A 128 2.02 -15.59 -4.21
N TYR A 129 2.86 -16.58 -3.92
CA TYR A 129 2.45 -17.77 -3.18
C TYR A 129 1.99 -17.41 -1.76
N ALA A 130 2.76 -16.60 -1.04
CA ALA A 130 2.37 -16.13 0.29
C ALA A 130 0.99 -15.43 0.28
N LYS A 131 0.68 -14.62 -0.73
CA LYS A 131 -0.66 -14.01 -0.88
C LYS A 131 -1.76 -15.03 -1.17
N SER A 132 -1.48 -16.10 -1.89
CA SER A 132 -2.47 -17.14 -2.20
C SER A 132 -2.87 -18.00 -1.00
N LEU A 133 -2.06 -18.03 0.05
CA LEU A 133 -2.36 -18.78 1.27
C LEU A 133 -3.52 -18.18 2.06
N SER A 134 -3.77 -16.87 1.93
CA SER A 134 -4.96 -16.28 2.51
C SER A 134 -6.17 -16.53 1.61
N SER A 135 -7.21 -17.16 2.16
CA SER A 135 -8.55 -17.05 1.59
C SER A 135 -9.18 -15.74 2.05
N ASN A 136 -9.79 -14.99 1.14
CA ASN A 136 -10.57 -13.81 1.49
C ASN A 136 -11.87 -13.83 0.69
N SER A 137 -12.87 -14.50 1.27
CA SER A 137 -14.20 -14.65 0.67
C SER A 137 -14.85 -13.31 0.34
N LEU A 138 -14.58 -12.27 1.13
CA LEU A 138 -15.05 -10.90 0.87
C LEU A 138 -14.42 -10.33 -0.40
N ARG A 139 -13.11 -10.52 -0.61
CA ARG A 139 -12.44 -10.14 -1.85
C ARG A 139 -13.02 -10.88 -3.05
N ASP A 140 -13.24 -12.18 -2.93
CA ASP A 140 -13.79 -12.98 -4.03
C ASP A 140 -15.22 -12.54 -4.37
N GLN A 141 -16.04 -12.26 -3.35
CA GLN A 141 -17.39 -11.72 -3.52
C GLN A 141 -17.38 -10.30 -4.12
N PHE A 142 -16.41 -9.45 -3.73
CA PHE A 142 -16.24 -8.13 -4.33
C PHE A 142 -15.93 -8.25 -5.83
N ILE A 143 -14.99 -9.13 -6.20
CA ILE A 143 -14.60 -9.35 -7.60
C ILE A 143 -15.79 -9.92 -8.40
N SER A 144 -16.52 -10.90 -7.86
CA SER A 144 -17.69 -11.46 -8.55
C SER A 144 -18.78 -10.42 -8.80
N ASN A 145 -18.95 -9.47 -7.87
CA ASN A 145 -19.93 -8.39 -8.00
C ASN A 145 -19.44 -7.23 -8.88
N ASN A 146 -18.14 -7.17 -9.19
CA ASN A 146 -17.51 -6.10 -9.95
C ASN A 146 -16.62 -6.67 -11.07
N PRO A 147 -17.20 -7.34 -12.08
CA PRO A 147 -16.44 -8.02 -13.14
C PRO A 147 -15.59 -7.07 -14.00
N GLN A 148 -15.91 -5.77 -14.00
CA GLN A 148 -15.13 -4.71 -14.63
C GLN A 148 -13.80 -4.39 -13.91
N TRP A 149 -13.60 -4.92 -12.70
CA TRP A 149 -12.37 -4.70 -11.96
C TRP A 149 -11.22 -5.44 -12.65
N ILE A 150 -10.12 -4.74 -12.93
CA ILE A 150 -8.95 -5.36 -13.54
C ILE A 150 -8.32 -6.29 -12.50
N THR A 151 -8.52 -7.60 -12.68
CA THR A 151 -8.01 -8.64 -11.77
C THR A 151 -6.58 -9.07 -12.10
N THR A 152 -6.10 -8.76 -13.29
CA THR A 152 -4.78 -9.14 -13.79
C THR A 152 -3.80 -7.98 -13.68
N ASP A 153 -3.17 -7.86 -12.52
CA ASP A 153 -1.85 -7.23 -12.45
C ASP A 153 -0.86 -8.29 -12.97
N PRO A 154 0.02 -8.01 -13.96
CA PRO A 154 0.85 -9.05 -14.56
C PRO A 154 1.69 -9.74 -13.48
N ASN A 155 1.51 -11.06 -13.37
CA ASN A 155 2.07 -11.94 -12.34
C ASN A 155 3.61 -11.80 -12.18
N ILE A 156 4.27 -11.26 -13.20
CA ILE A 156 5.70 -10.93 -13.27
C ILE A 156 6.15 -10.04 -12.10
N PHE A 157 5.31 -9.12 -11.60
CA PHE A 157 5.68 -8.25 -10.46
C PHE A 157 5.49 -8.90 -9.08
N TYR A 158 4.92 -10.10 -9.03
CA TYR A 158 4.55 -10.80 -7.80
C TYR A 158 5.34 -12.11 -7.59
N SER A 159 5.98 -12.63 -8.64
CA SER A 159 6.80 -13.84 -8.59
C SER A 159 8.25 -13.57 -8.17
N PHE A 160 8.46 -13.02 -6.97
CA PHE A 160 9.79 -12.84 -6.38
C PHE A 160 9.90 -13.46 -4.98
N THR A 161 11.09 -13.91 -4.61
CA THR A 161 11.46 -14.31 -3.24
C THR A 161 12.36 -13.24 -2.61
N ILE A 162 12.59 -13.31 -1.29
CA ILE A 162 13.57 -12.43 -0.65
C ILE A 162 14.95 -13.08 -0.79
N SER A 163 15.82 -12.45 -1.57
CA SER A 163 17.19 -12.93 -1.76
C SER A 163 17.95 -12.81 -0.44
N SER A 164 18.62 -13.89 -0.02
CA SER A 164 19.59 -13.82 1.07
C SER A 164 20.90 -13.21 0.55
N SER A 165 20.98 -11.88 0.37
CA SER A 165 22.28 -11.22 0.21
C SER A 165 22.89 -10.91 1.59
N LEU A 166 23.83 -11.80 1.97
CA LEU A 166 25.04 -11.64 2.78
C LEU A 166 24.99 -10.84 4.09
N THR A 167 25.29 -11.58 5.16
CA THR A 167 26.15 -11.14 6.27
C THR A 167 27.27 -10.23 5.78
N THR A 168 27.19 -8.94 6.07
CA THR A 168 28.40 -8.12 6.19
C THR A 168 28.98 -8.38 7.56
N SER A 169 29.99 -9.23 7.57
CA SER A 169 31.03 -9.22 8.60
C SER A 169 31.61 -7.81 8.72
N SER A 170 31.43 -7.18 9.87
CA SER A 170 32.35 -6.21 10.46
C SER A 170 32.00 -6.01 11.93
#